data_AF-B1V1D9-F1
#
_entry.id   AF-B1V1D9-F1
#
_cell.length_a   1.000
_cell.length_b   1.000
_cell.length_c   1.000
_cell.angle_alpha   90.00
_cell.angle_beta   90.00
_cell.angle_gamma   90.00
#
_symmetry.space_group_name_H-M   'P 1'
#
loop_
_entity.id
_entity.type
_entity.pdbx_description
1 polymer ?
#
loop_
_entity_poly.entity_id
_entity_poly.type
_entity_poly.pdbx_seq_one_letter_code
_entity_poly.pdbx_strand_id
1 'polypeptide(L)'
;MEQEKQFIKKIFKYFFLSGTSFFIIFTLLLGSITMIIFQTKKSNSNGNINADLSALGVPMEFIPYYEEASKLTGIPNWVLAAITKQESNFRNIASSDGAYGVMQQQRYDFDGSDIYKYYLDLGLGDLYRSIGYEFSSVDEIWEVFLKDIRLQIITGAYETKHYANYVLWRKKIVPTLNYNSVENMELIDWNADENDPTFRELLRRIFACYNGGPSYGMNVNLDTAQNNYPNNVFKYAMEFRNAGLTGGGIVGDNETIETAIAAGMKWVGKSPYVWGGGRTQADVDAGRFDCSSFVHYCYASAGIQLGDRASAVTFSMVNMGKGVKSSEMKRGDLIFFDTYTKNGHIGIVRP
;
A
#
# COMPACT_ATOMS: atom_id res chain seq x y z
N MET A 1 -68.79 21.40 3.07
CA MET A 1 -68.21 20.12 3.55
C MET A 1 -67.58 19.24 2.47
N GLU A 2 -68.30 18.68 1.49
CA GLU A 2 -67.69 17.73 0.52
C GLU A 2 -66.68 18.40 -0.44
N GLN A 3 -66.99 19.61 -0.92
CA GLN A 3 -66.10 20.40 -1.79
C GLN A 3 -64.86 20.93 -1.04
N GLU A 4 -64.99 21.32 0.23
CA GLU A 4 -63.85 21.74 1.07
C GLU A 4 -62.89 20.59 1.35
N LYS A 5 -63.41 19.37 1.60
CA LYS A 5 -62.57 18.17 1.78
C LYS A 5 -61.78 17.83 0.51
N GLN A 6 -62.36 18.00 -0.68
CA GLN A 6 -61.64 17.80 -1.94
C GLN A 6 -60.59 18.89 -2.20
N PHE A 7 -60.88 20.14 -1.85
CA PHE A 7 -59.93 21.25 -1.97
C PHE A 7 -58.71 21.05 -1.05
N ILE A 8 -58.94 20.66 0.21
CA ILE A 8 -57.88 20.34 1.17
C ILE A 8 -57.04 19.14 0.69
N LYS A 9 -57.66 18.08 0.14
CA LYS A 9 -56.92 16.94 -0.46
C LYS A 9 -56.03 17.37 -1.64
N LYS A 10 -56.51 18.29 -2.48
CA LYS A 10 -55.70 18.84 -3.59
C LYS A 10 -54.51 19.63 -3.06
N ILE A 11 -54.71 20.51 -2.09
CA ILE A 11 -53.62 21.29 -1.46
C ILE A 11 -52.58 20.37 -0.85
N PHE A 12 -53.00 19.36 -0.07
CA PHE A 12 -52.06 18.39 0.52
C PHE A 12 -51.28 17.61 -0.54
N LYS A 13 -51.92 17.22 -1.64
CA LYS A 13 -51.24 16.53 -2.76
C LYS A 13 -50.18 17.43 -3.41
N TYR A 14 -50.49 18.70 -3.65
CA TYR A 14 -49.53 19.65 -4.21
C TYR A 14 -48.40 19.98 -3.23
N PHE A 15 -48.68 20.07 -1.93
CA PHE A 15 -47.67 20.31 -0.90
C PHE A 15 -46.70 19.12 -0.74
N PHE A 16 -47.19 17.89 -0.90
CA PHE A 16 -46.34 16.69 -0.90
C PHE A 16 -45.47 16.58 -2.17
N LEU A 17 -46.02 16.96 -3.33
CA LEU A 17 -45.29 16.98 -4.61
C LEU A 17 -44.24 18.10 -4.68
N SER A 18 -44.51 19.27 -4.07
CA SER A 18 -43.54 20.37 -4.01
C SER A 18 -42.47 20.14 -2.93
N GLY A 19 -42.83 19.57 -1.78
CA GLY A 19 -41.88 19.26 -0.71
C GLY A 19 -40.85 18.20 -1.09
N THR A 20 -41.26 17.15 -1.81
CA THR A 20 -40.35 16.10 -2.32
C THR A 20 -39.41 16.64 -3.39
N SER A 21 -39.92 17.44 -4.33
CA SER A 21 -39.10 18.08 -5.37
C SER A 21 -38.11 19.07 -4.77
N PHE A 22 -38.50 19.84 -3.75
CA PHE A 22 -37.62 20.77 -3.05
C PHE A 22 -36.53 20.03 -2.25
N PHE A 23 -36.87 18.92 -1.60
CA PHE A 23 -35.88 18.08 -0.92
C PHE A 23 -34.87 17.46 -1.88
N ILE A 24 -35.30 16.98 -3.05
CA ILE A 24 -34.40 16.42 -4.07
C ILE A 24 -33.48 17.50 -4.65
N ILE A 25 -34.02 18.69 -4.95
CA ILE A 25 -33.22 19.81 -5.45
C ILE A 25 -32.23 20.29 -4.37
N PHE A 26 -32.64 20.34 -3.10
CA PHE A 26 -31.79 20.72 -2.00
C PHE A 26 -30.68 19.71 -1.72
N THR A 27 -30.94 18.40 -1.82
CA THR A 27 -29.90 17.37 -1.69
C THR A 27 -28.93 17.36 -2.87
N LEU A 28 -29.42 17.61 -4.09
CA LEU A 28 -28.56 17.80 -5.28
C LEU A 28 -27.71 19.08 -5.17
N LEU A 29 -28.25 20.15 -4.59
CA LEU A 29 -27.52 21.40 -4.32
C LEU A 29 -26.47 21.23 -3.21
N LEU A 30 -26.79 20.52 -2.12
CA LEU A 30 -25.81 20.21 -1.08
C LEU A 30 -24.70 19.31 -1.61
N GLY A 31 -25.04 18.29 -2.40
CA GLY A 31 -24.06 17.40 -3.04
C GLY A 31 -23.15 18.12 -4.04
N SER A 32 -23.70 19.09 -4.78
CA SER A 32 -22.90 19.93 -5.69
C SER A 32 -22.05 20.97 -4.93
N ILE A 33 -22.53 21.53 -3.83
CA ILE A 33 -21.74 22.43 -2.96
C ILE A 33 -20.59 21.68 -2.26
N THR A 34 -20.81 20.44 -1.77
CA THR A 34 -19.71 19.62 -1.22
C THR A 34 -18.70 19.23 -2.29
N MET A 35 -19.15 18.88 -3.50
CA MET A 35 -18.27 18.66 -4.67
C MET A 35 -17.46 19.91 -5.02
N ILE A 36 -18.06 21.10 -4.99
CA ILE A 36 -17.37 22.37 -5.28
C ILE A 36 -16.37 22.72 -4.17
N ILE A 37 -16.72 22.50 -2.90
CA ILE A 37 -15.79 22.71 -1.77
C ILE A 37 -14.61 21.72 -1.80
N PHE A 38 -14.84 20.47 -2.21
CA PHE A 38 -13.75 19.50 -2.44
C PHE A 38 -12.92 19.85 -3.70
N GLN A 39 -13.55 20.26 -4.81
CA GLN A 39 -12.85 20.70 -6.02
C GLN A 39 -12.05 21.99 -5.80
N THR A 40 -12.46 22.87 -4.88
CA THR A 40 -11.72 24.11 -4.57
C THR A 40 -10.51 23.87 -3.66
N LYS A 41 -10.39 22.68 -3.05
CA LYS A 41 -9.16 22.19 -2.39
C LYS A 41 -8.25 21.40 -3.34
N LYS A 42 -8.54 21.41 -4.65
CA LYS A 42 -7.72 20.75 -5.67
C LYS A 42 -6.38 21.47 -5.80
N SER A 43 -5.38 20.98 -5.07
CA SER A 43 -4.01 21.11 -5.54
C SER A 43 -3.93 20.40 -6.89
N ASN A 44 -3.50 21.10 -7.94
CA ASN A 44 -3.20 20.51 -9.23
C ASN A 44 -1.99 19.58 -9.08
N SER A 45 -2.16 18.40 -8.49
CA SER A 45 -1.15 17.34 -8.58
C SER A 45 -1.56 16.38 -9.69
N ASN A 46 -1.18 16.69 -10.92
CA ASN A 46 -0.87 15.67 -11.93
C ASN A 46 0.44 14.94 -11.53
N GLY A 47 0.54 14.56 -10.25
CA GLY A 47 1.67 13.82 -9.70
C GLY A 47 1.38 12.34 -9.80
N ASN A 48 2.41 11.55 -10.11
CA ASN A 48 2.33 10.10 -10.00
C ASN A 48 1.87 9.74 -8.57
N ILE A 49 0.72 9.06 -8.43
CA ILE A 49 0.22 8.61 -7.12
C ILE A 49 1.00 7.40 -6.59
N ASN A 50 1.73 6.71 -7.48
CA ASN A 50 2.58 5.58 -7.15
C ASN A 50 3.97 6.05 -6.75
N ALA A 51 4.51 5.37 -5.74
CA ALA A 51 5.83 5.61 -5.18
C ALA A 51 6.82 4.58 -5.75
N ASP A 52 8.11 4.90 -5.89
CA ASP A 52 9.12 3.88 -6.15
C ASP A 52 9.23 2.89 -4.96
N LEU A 53 8.69 1.68 -5.13
CA LEU A 53 8.67 0.63 -4.10
C LEU A 53 9.97 -0.19 -4.05
N SER A 54 10.99 0.14 -4.83
CA SER A 54 12.27 -0.59 -4.80
C SER A 54 13.00 -0.50 -3.45
N ALA A 55 12.56 0.40 -2.57
CA ALA A 55 13.07 0.58 -1.22
C ALA A 55 12.16 -0.07 -0.14
N LEU A 56 12.75 -0.34 1.03
CA LEU A 56 12.08 -0.86 2.25
C LEU A 56 11.61 -2.33 2.23
N GLY A 57 12.29 -3.18 1.45
CA GLY A 57 12.12 -4.64 1.55
C GLY A 57 10.84 -5.18 0.92
N VAL A 58 10.23 -4.42 0.00
CA VAL A 58 9.22 -4.93 -0.93
C VAL A 58 9.91 -5.87 -1.94
N PRO A 59 9.43 -7.10 -2.15
CA PRO A 59 9.97 -7.98 -3.19
C PRO A 59 9.85 -7.36 -4.59
N MET A 60 10.94 -7.34 -5.35
CA MET A 60 10.98 -6.67 -6.66
C MET A 60 10.00 -7.29 -7.66
N GLU A 61 9.77 -8.60 -7.55
CA GLU A 61 8.81 -9.35 -8.34
C GLU A 61 7.36 -8.94 -8.09
N PHE A 62 7.04 -8.32 -6.94
CA PHE A 62 5.68 -7.86 -6.63
C PHE A 62 5.39 -6.46 -7.18
N ILE A 63 6.43 -5.66 -7.44
CA ILE A 63 6.30 -4.26 -7.89
C ILE A 63 5.43 -4.15 -9.15
N PRO A 64 5.65 -4.93 -10.24
CA PRO A 64 4.80 -4.87 -11.42
C PRO A 64 3.33 -5.18 -11.12
N TYR A 65 3.06 -6.07 -10.15
CA TYR A 65 1.70 -6.44 -9.76
C TYR A 65 1.02 -5.34 -8.96
N TYR A 66 1.75 -4.63 -8.09
CA TYR A 66 1.22 -3.45 -7.41
C TYR A 66 0.94 -2.30 -8.39
N GLU A 67 1.81 -2.08 -9.38
CA GLU A 67 1.58 -1.08 -10.43
C GLU A 67 0.35 -1.41 -11.28
N GLU A 68 0.19 -2.67 -11.66
CA GLU A 68 -0.97 -3.13 -12.39
C GLU A 68 -2.25 -2.98 -11.55
N ALA A 69 -2.25 -3.51 -10.32
CA ALA A 69 -3.37 -3.42 -9.41
C ALA A 69 -3.76 -1.96 -9.11
N SER A 70 -2.78 -1.07 -9.00
CA SER A 70 -3.00 0.36 -8.84
C SER A 70 -3.72 0.98 -10.04
N LYS A 71 -3.29 0.67 -11.26
CA LYS A 71 -3.97 1.13 -12.49
C LYS A 71 -5.41 0.62 -12.59
N LEU A 72 -5.65 -0.62 -12.18
CA LEU A 72 -6.96 -1.26 -12.24
C LEU A 72 -7.94 -0.70 -11.20
N THR A 73 -7.44 -0.22 -10.06
CA THR A 73 -8.28 0.08 -8.89
C THR A 73 -8.24 1.54 -8.44
N GLY A 74 -7.24 2.31 -8.85
CA GLY A 74 -6.97 3.66 -8.35
C GLY A 74 -6.34 3.70 -6.97
N ILE A 75 -6.08 2.55 -6.33
CA ILE A 75 -5.39 2.47 -5.05
C ILE A 75 -3.87 2.60 -5.27
N PRO A 76 -3.16 3.50 -4.58
CA PRO A 76 -1.73 3.63 -4.78
C PRO A 76 -0.93 2.37 -4.41
N ASN A 77 0.14 2.12 -5.15
CA ASN A 77 0.99 0.94 -4.95
C ASN A 77 1.57 0.84 -3.52
N TRP A 78 1.89 1.96 -2.87
CA TRP A 78 2.43 2.03 -1.50
C TRP A 78 1.38 1.68 -0.44
N VAL A 79 0.08 1.89 -0.74
CA VAL A 79 -1.01 1.38 0.11
C VAL A 79 -1.06 -0.14 0.04
N LEU A 80 -0.99 -0.70 -1.17
CA LEU A 80 -1.04 -2.15 -1.38
C LEU A 80 0.16 -2.86 -0.75
N ALA A 81 1.36 -2.28 -0.88
CA ALA A 81 2.56 -2.77 -0.23
C ALA A 81 2.45 -2.72 1.30
N ALA A 82 1.87 -1.66 1.87
CA ALA A 82 1.63 -1.53 3.32
C ALA A 82 0.68 -2.58 3.88
N ILE A 83 -0.41 -2.86 3.17
CA ILE A 83 -1.34 -3.93 3.56
C ILE A 83 -0.62 -5.27 3.47
N THR A 84 0.09 -5.55 2.38
CA THR A 84 0.85 -6.81 2.23
C THR A 84 1.89 -7.00 3.33
N LYS A 85 2.59 -5.92 3.72
CA LYS A 85 3.55 -5.91 4.81
C LYS A 85 2.90 -6.29 6.14
N GLN A 86 1.74 -5.69 6.45
CA GLN A 86 1.01 -5.95 7.68
C GLN A 86 0.42 -7.37 7.70
N GLU A 87 -0.14 -7.83 6.59
CA GLU A 87 -0.85 -9.10 6.51
C GLU A 87 0.07 -10.31 6.59
N SER A 88 1.18 -10.28 5.86
CA SER A 88 2.02 -11.47 5.71
C SER A 88 3.52 -11.19 5.81
N ASN A 89 3.91 -9.92 5.94
CA ASN A 89 5.28 -9.49 5.74
C ASN A 89 5.84 -9.98 4.39
N PHE A 90 5.03 -9.85 3.33
CA PHE A 90 5.33 -10.29 1.96
C PHE A 90 5.52 -11.80 1.77
N ARG A 91 4.94 -12.63 2.64
CA ARG A 91 5.06 -14.08 2.55
C ARG A 91 3.77 -14.67 2.01
N ASN A 92 3.86 -15.58 1.04
CA ASN A 92 2.69 -16.34 0.60
C ASN A 92 2.39 -17.44 1.62
N ILE A 93 1.48 -17.17 2.57
CA ILE A 93 1.14 -18.03 3.70
C ILE A 93 -0.36 -18.18 3.87
N ALA A 94 -0.77 -19.19 4.62
CA ALA A 94 -2.13 -19.33 5.14
C ALA A 94 -2.14 -19.02 6.65
N SER A 95 -3.12 -18.26 7.14
CA SER A 95 -3.35 -18.07 8.57
C SER A 95 -4.06 -19.29 9.19
N SER A 96 -4.01 -19.39 10.52
CA SER A 96 -4.82 -20.36 11.27
C SER A 96 -6.32 -20.21 11.03
N ASP A 97 -6.75 -19.02 10.62
CA ASP A 97 -8.15 -18.62 10.51
C ASP A 97 -8.65 -18.73 9.06
N GLY A 98 -7.87 -19.34 8.17
CA GLY A 98 -8.27 -19.66 6.80
C GLY A 98 -8.11 -18.52 5.78
N ALA A 99 -7.35 -17.48 6.11
CA ALA A 99 -6.93 -16.45 5.16
C ALA A 99 -5.67 -16.89 4.39
N TYR A 100 -5.58 -16.57 3.11
CA TYR A 100 -4.54 -17.07 2.20
C TYR A 100 -3.86 -15.95 1.42
N GLY A 101 -2.58 -16.18 1.10
CA GLY A 101 -1.84 -15.34 0.18
C GLY A 101 -1.16 -14.15 0.84
N VAL A 102 -0.44 -13.37 0.03
CA VAL A 102 0.38 -12.26 0.52
C VAL A 102 -0.45 -11.13 1.15
N MET A 103 -1.73 -11.01 0.80
CA MET A 103 -2.66 -10.03 1.34
C MET A 103 -3.80 -10.66 2.18
N GLN A 104 -3.66 -11.94 2.55
CA GLN A 104 -4.54 -12.68 3.48
C GLN A 104 -6.04 -12.58 3.15
N GLN A 105 -6.44 -12.97 1.94
CA GLN A 105 -7.86 -13.06 1.56
C GLN A 105 -8.51 -14.32 2.12
N GLN A 106 -9.75 -14.20 2.55
CA GLN A 106 -10.57 -15.32 2.99
C GLN A 106 -11.45 -15.85 1.85
N ARG A 107 -11.66 -17.17 1.83
CA ARG A 107 -12.72 -17.78 1.01
C ARG A 107 -14.07 -17.75 1.71
N TYR A 108 -14.07 -18.09 2.99
CA TYR A 108 -15.26 -18.19 3.82
C TYR A 108 -15.16 -17.22 5.00
N ASP A 109 -16.28 -16.57 5.32
CA ASP A 109 -16.44 -15.79 6.54
C ASP A 109 -16.69 -16.73 7.74
N PHE A 110 -16.65 -16.19 8.95
CA PHE A 110 -16.84 -16.94 10.21
C PHE A 110 -18.22 -17.59 10.32
N ASP A 111 -19.22 -17.10 9.60
CA ASP A 111 -20.56 -17.69 9.52
C ASP A 111 -20.68 -18.80 8.45
N GLY A 112 -19.58 -19.08 7.72
CA GLY A 112 -19.51 -20.07 6.65
C GLY A 112 -19.97 -19.57 5.28
N SER A 113 -20.35 -18.29 5.15
CA SER A 113 -20.68 -17.70 3.85
C SER A 113 -19.44 -17.56 2.96
N ASP A 114 -19.61 -17.75 1.65
CA ASP A 114 -18.52 -17.63 0.67
C ASP A 114 -18.31 -16.15 0.30
N ILE A 115 -17.48 -15.46 1.09
CA ILE A 115 -17.19 -14.04 0.91
C ILE A 115 -16.40 -13.79 -0.39
N TYR A 116 -15.61 -14.76 -0.84
CA TYR A 116 -14.88 -14.64 -2.10
C TYR A 116 -15.85 -14.65 -3.29
N LYS A 117 -16.85 -15.53 -3.27
CA LYS A 117 -17.97 -15.50 -4.23
C LYS A 117 -18.70 -14.16 -4.21
N TYR A 118 -18.98 -13.62 -3.02
CA TYR A 118 -19.62 -12.32 -2.89
C TYR A 118 -18.84 -11.23 -3.64
N TYR A 119 -17.52 -11.17 -3.49
CA TYR A 119 -16.69 -10.22 -4.24
C TYR A 119 -16.66 -10.51 -5.74
N LEU A 120 -16.58 -11.79 -6.15
CA LEU A 120 -16.65 -12.18 -7.56
C LEU A 120 -17.93 -11.66 -8.22
N ASP A 121 -19.08 -11.86 -7.57
CA ASP A 121 -20.40 -11.40 -8.05
C ASP A 121 -20.52 -9.86 -8.06
N LEU A 122 -19.82 -9.18 -7.14
CA LEU A 122 -19.83 -7.71 -7.07
C LEU A 122 -18.95 -7.03 -8.11
N GLY A 123 -18.09 -7.76 -8.82
CA GLY A 123 -17.27 -7.20 -9.91
C GLY A 123 -15.81 -7.61 -9.89
N LEU A 124 -15.33 -8.31 -8.85
CA LEU A 124 -13.99 -8.90 -8.86
C LEU A 124 -13.85 -9.92 -10.01
N GLY A 125 -14.91 -10.68 -10.30
CA GLY A 125 -14.89 -11.66 -11.39
C GLY A 125 -14.76 -11.00 -12.76
N ASP A 126 -15.40 -9.86 -12.97
CA ASP A 126 -15.27 -9.08 -14.21
C ASP A 126 -13.88 -8.46 -14.33
N LEU A 127 -13.31 -7.99 -13.21
CA LEU A 127 -11.94 -7.52 -13.15
C LEU A 127 -10.95 -8.62 -13.56
N TYR A 128 -11.08 -9.83 -13.03
CA TYR A 128 -10.25 -10.97 -13.40
C TYR A 128 -10.34 -11.32 -14.88
N ARG A 129 -11.55 -11.35 -15.44
CA ARG A 129 -11.75 -11.61 -16.88
C ARG A 129 -11.12 -10.54 -17.75
N SER A 130 -11.19 -9.28 -17.32
CA SER A 130 -10.59 -8.15 -18.07
C SER A 130 -9.07 -8.25 -18.20
N ILE A 131 -8.42 -9.01 -17.33
CA ILE A 131 -6.96 -9.22 -17.32
C ILE A 131 -6.54 -10.65 -17.69
N GLY A 132 -7.45 -11.41 -18.31
CA GLY A 132 -7.15 -12.69 -18.97
C GLY A 132 -7.36 -13.95 -18.14
N TYR A 133 -7.97 -13.88 -16.95
CA TYR A 133 -8.35 -15.09 -16.22
C TYR A 133 -9.70 -15.60 -16.69
N GLU A 134 -9.74 -16.87 -17.12
CA GLU A 134 -10.95 -17.58 -17.48
C GLU A 134 -11.28 -18.60 -16.39
N PHE A 135 -12.55 -18.66 -15.98
CA PHE A 135 -13.03 -19.60 -14.97
C PHE A 135 -14.55 -19.74 -15.06
N SER A 136 -15.05 -20.92 -14.70
CA SER A 136 -16.45 -21.33 -14.74
C SER A 136 -17.08 -21.50 -13.35
N SER A 137 -16.26 -21.55 -12.31
CA SER A 137 -16.69 -21.73 -10.92
C SER A 137 -15.81 -20.97 -9.93
N VAL A 138 -16.31 -20.77 -8.71
CA VAL A 138 -15.54 -20.16 -7.60
C VAL A 138 -14.35 -21.05 -7.23
N ASP A 139 -14.54 -22.37 -7.20
CA ASP A 139 -13.47 -23.34 -6.91
C ASP A 139 -12.31 -23.24 -7.90
N GLU A 140 -12.62 -23.14 -9.19
CA GLU A 140 -11.62 -23.07 -10.25
C GLU A 140 -10.72 -21.84 -10.11
N ILE A 141 -11.31 -20.66 -9.93
CA ILE A 141 -10.53 -19.43 -9.78
C ILE A 141 -9.82 -19.36 -8.43
N TRP A 142 -10.41 -19.94 -7.38
CA TRP A 142 -9.76 -20.05 -6.07
C TRP A 142 -8.48 -20.90 -6.14
N GLU A 143 -8.50 -22.01 -6.86
CA GLU A 143 -7.31 -22.87 -7.06
C GLU A 143 -6.16 -22.17 -7.81
N VAL A 144 -6.49 -21.20 -8.67
CA VAL A 144 -5.51 -20.31 -9.32
C VAL A 144 -5.00 -19.29 -8.30
N PHE A 145 -5.90 -18.63 -7.57
CA PHE A 145 -5.58 -17.63 -6.54
C PHE A 145 -4.58 -18.16 -5.50
N LEU A 146 -4.72 -19.41 -5.06
CA LEU A 146 -3.81 -20.01 -4.08
C LEU A 146 -2.34 -20.08 -4.54
N LYS A 147 -2.08 -20.02 -5.85
CA LYS A 147 -0.75 -20.20 -6.46
C LYS A 147 -0.24 -18.95 -7.17
N ASP A 148 -1.11 -17.98 -7.42
CA ASP A 148 -0.81 -16.80 -8.23
C ASP A 148 -0.74 -15.52 -7.39
N ILE A 149 0.49 -15.05 -7.12
CA ILE A 149 0.73 -13.84 -6.32
C ILE A 149 0.18 -12.59 -7.01
N ARG A 150 0.22 -12.52 -8.35
CA ARG A 150 -0.37 -11.39 -9.10
C ARG A 150 -1.86 -11.34 -8.84
N LEU A 151 -2.55 -12.48 -8.91
CA LEU A 151 -3.98 -12.55 -8.62
C LEU A 151 -4.27 -12.20 -7.15
N GLN A 152 -3.44 -12.64 -6.21
CA GLN A 152 -3.58 -12.28 -4.78
C GLN A 152 -3.52 -10.76 -4.56
N ILE A 153 -2.54 -10.09 -5.14
CA ILE A 153 -2.37 -8.63 -5.01
C ILE A 153 -3.55 -7.88 -5.65
N ILE A 154 -4.00 -8.29 -6.84
CA ILE A 154 -5.14 -7.67 -7.53
C ILE A 154 -6.43 -7.83 -6.72
N THR A 155 -6.58 -8.97 -6.05
CA THR A 155 -7.72 -9.22 -5.15
C THR A 155 -7.73 -8.28 -3.96
N GLY A 156 -6.61 -8.17 -3.25
CA GLY A 156 -6.49 -7.25 -2.12
C GLY A 156 -6.66 -5.78 -2.54
N ALA A 157 -6.22 -5.41 -3.74
CA ALA A 157 -6.46 -4.09 -4.29
C ALA A 157 -7.95 -3.82 -4.58
N TYR A 158 -8.66 -4.80 -5.15
CA TYR A 158 -10.11 -4.70 -5.36
C TYR A 158 -10.85 -4.52 -4.03
N GLU A 159 -10.52 -5.33 -3.03
CA GLU A 159 -11.10 -5.25 -1.69
C GLU A 159 -10.79 -3.90 -1.02
N THR A 160 -9.56 -3.40 -1.16
CA THR A 160 -9.18 -2.07 -0.65
C THR A 160 -10.02 -0.96 -1.30
N LYS A 161 -10.21 -1.01 -2.63
CA LYS A 161 -11.09 -0.08 -3.36
C LYS A 161 -12.56 -0.20 -2.93
N HIS A 162 -13.03 -1.42 -2.72
CA HIS A 162 -14.38 -1.69 -2.22
C HIS A 162 -14.61 -0.96 -0.89
N TYR A 163 -13.67 -1.11 0.06
CA TYR A 163 -13.76 -0.43 1.35
C TYR A 163 -13.53 1.08 1.26
N ALA A 164 -12.66 1.57 0.36
CA ALA A 164 -12.50 3.00 0.10
C ALA A 164 -13.81 3.64 -0.33
N ASN A 165 -14.52 3.04 -1.31
CA ASN A 165 -15.83 3.51 -1.73
C ASN A 165 -16.87 3.47 -0.59
N TYR A 166 -16.84 2.42 0.24
CA TYR A 166 -17.70 2.35 1.42
C TYR A 166 -17.43 3.49 2.41
N VAL A 167 -16.16 3.75 2.72
CA VAL A 167 -15.76 4.82 3.65
C VAL A 167 -16.16 6.19 3.11
N LEU A 168 -15.91 6.47 1.82
CA LEU A 168 -16.31 7.73 1.18
C LEU A 168 -17.83 7.96 1.26
N TRP A 169 -18.63 6.93 1.04
CA TRP A 169 -20.09 6.99 1.18
C TRP A 169 -20.52 7.23 2.63
N ARG A 170 -19.97 6.47 3.58
CA ARG A 170 -20.30 6.62 5.01
C ARG A 170 -19.88 7.96 5.59
N LYS A 171 -18.81 8.57 5.05
CA LYS A 171 -18.35 9.92 5.36
C LYS A 171 -19.11 11.02 4.60
N LYS A 172 -20.09 10.64 3.77
CA LYS A 172 -20.93 11.55 2.96
C LYS A 172 -20.13 12.40 1.97
N ILE A 173 -18.98 11.90 1.53
CA ILE A 173 -18.18 12.51 0.46
C ILE A 173 -18.83 12.19 -0.90
N VAL A 174 -19.38 10.99 -1.05
CA VAL A 174 -20.21 10.59 -2.19
C VAL A 174 -21.65 10.31 -1.75
N PRO A 175 -22.67 10.68 -2.54
CA PRO A 175 -24.07 10.59 -2.14
C PRO A 175 -24.63 9.16 -2.21
N THR A 176 -24.06 8.32 -3.06
CA THR A 176 -24.48 6.93 -3.29
C THR A 176 -23.27 6.01 -3.23
N LEU A 177 -23.50 4.80 -2.73
CA LEU A 177 -22.47 3.78 -2.67
C LEU A 177 -22.32 3.11 -4.04
N ASN A 178 -21.11 3.18 -4.59
CA ASN A 178 -20.68 2.38 -5.74
C ASN A 178 -19.35 1.72 -5.41
N TYR A 179 -19.36 0.43 -5.05
CA TYR A 179 -18.16 -0.30 -4.66
C TYR A 179 -17.09 -0.38 -5.75
N ASN A 180 -17.48 -0.26 -7.02
CA ASN A 180 -16.58 -0.47 -8.15
C ASN A 180 -15.97 0.81 -8.73
N SER A 181 -16.40 1.99 -8.28
CA SER A 181 -15.91 3.26 -8.86
C SER A 181 -14.41 3.45 -8.59
N VAL A 182 -13.66 3.59 -9.67
CA VAL A 182 -12.24 3.98 -9.65
C VAL A 182 -12.14 5.51 -9.57
N GLU A 183 -13.08 6.23 -10.18
CA GLU A 183 -13.15 7.69 -10.20
C GLU A 183 -13.28 8.26 -8.78
N ASN A 184 -14.00 7.58 -7.89
CA ASN A 184 -14.10 7.97 -6.50
C ASN A 184 -12.73 7.96 -5.78
N MET A 185 -11.74 7.19 -6.25
CA MET A 185 -10.40 7.22 -5.66
C MET A 185 -9.70 8.55 -5.89
N GLU A 186 -10.09 9.32 -6.91
CA GLU A 186 -9.57 10.67 -7.15
C GLU A 186 -10.06 11.69 -6.10
N LEU A 187 -11.08 11.34 -5.30
CA LEU A 187 -11.60 12.18 -4.22
C LEU A 187 -10.76 12.10 -2.94
N ILE A 188 -9.86 11.12 -2.86
CA ILE A 188 -8.87 11.00 -1.80
C ILE A 188 -7.61 11.73 -2.27
N ASP A 189 -7.19 12.76 -1.54
CA ASP A 189 -5.90 13.39 -1.80
C ASP A 189 -4.77 12.47 -1.31
N TRP A 190 -4.37 11.54 -2.17
CA TRP A 190 -3.29 10.58 -1.92
C TRP A 190 -1.93 11.24 -1.65
N ASN A 191 -1.80 12.53 -2.02
CA ASN A 191 -0.61 13.34 -1.83
C ASN A 191 -0.70 14.28 -0.62
N ALA A 192 -1.78 14.25 0.16
CA ALA A 192 -1.94 15.05 1.37
C ALA A 192 -0.80 14.81 2.37
N ASP A 193 -0.52 15.80 3.22
CA ASP A 193 0.42 15.66 4.33
C ASP A 193 -0.03 14.51 5.25
N GLU A 194 0.92 13.72 5.76
CA GLU A 194 0.61 12.59 6.65
C GLU A 194 -0.06 13.03 7.96
N ASN A 195 0.02 14.32 8.32
CA ASN A 195 -0.65 14.92 9.47
C ASN A 195 -2.02 15.55 9.12
N ASP A 196 -2.44 15.57 7.85
CA ASP A 196 -3.77 16.05 7.49
C ASP A 196 -4.85 15.16 8.15
N PRO A 197 -5.73 15.73 9.00
CA PRO A 197 -6.65 14.94 9.80
C PRO A 197 -7.68 14.20 8.95
N THR A 198 -8.04 14.73 7.78
CA THR A 198 -9.01 14.09 6.87
C THR A 198 -8.37 12.89 6.19
N PHE A 199 -7.18 13.06 5.63
CA PHE A 199 -6.42 12.01 4.99
C PHE A 199 -6.11 10.86 5.95
N ARG A 200 -5.60 11.19 7.14
CA ARG A 200 -5.35 10.21 8.21
C ARG A 200 -6.59 9.43 8.59
N GLU A 201 -7.72 10.12 8.80
CA GLU A 201 -8.97 9.45 9.18
C GLU A 201 -9.45 8.53 8.06
N LEU A 202 -9.45 8.99 6.80
CA LEU A 202 -9.92 8.20 5.66
C LEU A 202 -9.10 6.91 5.50
N LEU A 203 -7.77 7.02 5.43
CA LEU A 203 -6.91 5.84 5.25
C LEU A 203 -7.03 4.87 6.42
N ARG A 204 -6.97 5.35 7.66
CA ARG A 204 -7.10 4.48 8.85
C ARG A 204 -8.45 3.78 8.90
N ARG A 205 -9.54 4.42 8.44
CA ARG A 205 -10.86 3.76 8.32
C ARG A 205 -10.88 2.71 7.22
N ILE A 206 -10.25 2.96 6.07
CA ILE A 206 -10.13 1.96 5.00
C ILE A 206 -9.39 0.73 5.51
N PHE A 207 -8.26 0.92 6.21
CA PHE A 207 -7.50 -0.19 6.79
C PHE A 207 -8.25 -0.92 7.90
N ALA A 208 -9.01 -0.19 8.72
CA ALA A 208 -9.87 -0.82 9.72
C ALA A 208 -10.98 -1.65 9.05
N CYS A 209 -11.58 -1.16 7.96
CA CYS A 209 -12.53 -1.94 7.17
C CYS A 209 -11.88 -3.18 6.54
N TYR A 210 -10.64 -3.08 6.06
CA TYR A 210 -9.91 -4.23 5.53
C TYR A 210 -9.72 -5.32 6.59
N ASN A 211 -9.34 -4.95 7.81
CA ASN A 211 -9.10 -5.91 8.89
C ASN A 211 -10.35 -6.52 9.53
N GLY A 212 -11.47 -5.79 9.61
CA GLY A 212 -12.64 -6.23 10.38
C GLY A 212 -13.99 -6.00 9.71
N GLY A 213 -13.98 -5.68 8.43
CA GLY A 213 -15.17 -5.38 7.64
C GLY A 213 -15.78 -3.99 7.87
N PRO A 214 -16.83 -3.65 7.10
CA PRO A 214 -17.37 -2.29 7.00
C PRO A 214 -17.92 -1.74 8.32
N SER A 215 -18.56 -2.61 9.12
CA SER A 215 -19.15 -2.22 10.40
C SER A 215 -18.08 -1.86 11.42
N TYR A 216 -17.05 -2.72 11.57
CA TYR A 216 -15.95 -2.45 12.49
C TYR A 216 -15.19 -1.18 12.09
N GLY A 217 -14.79 -1.05 10.82
CA GLY A 217 -13.94 0.07 10.39
C GLY A 217 -14.59 1.45 10.53
N MET A 218 -15.92 1.52 10.48
CA MET A 218 -16.62 2.79 10.70
C MET A 218 -16.90 3.12 12.16
N ASN A 219 -16.93 2.13 13.05
CA ASN A 219 -17.33 2.32 14.45
C ASN A 219 -16.16 2.24 15.45
N VAL A 220 -15.02 1.64 15.06
CA VAL A 220 -13.87 1.51 15.94
C VAL A 220 -13.27 2.87 16.30
N ASN A 221 -12.80 3.01 17.55
CA ASN A 221 -11.88 4.09 17.90
C ASN A 221 -10.51 3.78 17.28
N LEU A 222 -10.13 4.57 16.26
CA LEU A 222 -8.92 4.34 15.48
C LEU A 222 -7.65 4.36 16.35
N ASP A 223 -7.61 5.15 17.41
CA ASP A 223 -6.42 5.29 18.27
C ASP A 223 -6.21 4.08 19.19
N THR A 224 -7.25 3.28 19.39
CA THR A 224 -7.23 2.07 20.22
C THR A 224 -7.73 0.83 19.48
N ALA A 225 -7.63 0.83 18.14
CA ALA A 225 -8.10 -0.26 17.30
C ALA A 225 -7.38 -1.58 17.63
N GLN A 226 -8.09 -2.70 17.45
CA GLN A 226 -7.55 -4.03 17.74
C GLN A 226 -6.21 -4.26 17.02
N ASN A 227 -5.24 -4.80 17.76
CA ASN A 227 -3.87 -5.05 17.30
C ASN A 227 -3.14 -3.82 16.71
N ASN A 228 -3.65 -2.62 16.96
CA ASN A 228 -3.18 -1.37 16.34
C ASN A 228 -3.19 -1.42 14.79
N TYR A 229 -3.98 -2.32 14.19
CA TYR A 229 -3.90 -2.64 12.76
C TYR A 229 -3.95 -1.41 11.84
N PRO A 230 -4.99 -0.54 11.88
CA PRO A 230 -5.08 0.58 10.96
C PRO A 230 -3.93 1.59 11.13
N ASN A 231 -3.30 1.62 12.30
CA ASN A 231 -2.21 2.54 12.61
C ASN A 231 -0.87 1.99 12.11
N ASN A 232 -0.67 0.68 12.23
CA ASN A 232 0.50 0.00 11.67
C ASN A 232 0.48 0.06 10.13
N VAL A 233 -0.66 -0.23 9.50
CA VAL A 233 -0.79 -0.11 8.04
C VAL A 233 -0.57 1.33 7.59
N PHE A 234 -1.16 2.31 8.27
CA PHE A 234 -0.93 3.73 7.96
C PHE A 234 0.55 4.10 8.06
N LYS A 235 1.24 3.67 9.12
CA LYS A 235 2.68 3.89 9.29
C LYS A 235 3.48 3.31 8.11
N TYR A 236 3.28 2.04 7.76
CA TYR A 236 3.96 1.43 6.61
C TYR A 236 3.63 2.12 5.30
N ALA A 237 2.39 2.55 5.12
CA ALA A 237 1.95 3.25 3.93
C ALA A 237 2.69 4.58 3.76
N MET A 238 2.87 5.35 4.84
CA MET A 238 3.66 6.58 4.80
C MET A 238 5.15 6.29 4.58
N GLU A 239 5.70 5.24 5.20
CA GLU A 239 7.09 4.82 4.97
C GLU A 239 7.34 4.49 3.49
N PHE A 240 6.51 3.65 2.87
CA PHE A 240 6.63 3.30 1.43
C PHE A 240 6.40 4.50 0.52
N ARG A 241 5.39 5.33 0.82
CA ARG A 241 5.11 6.55 0.05
C ARG A 241 6.30 7.50 0.10
N ASN A 242 6.84 7.77 1.28
CA ASN A 242 7.92 8.73 1.47
C ASN A 242 9.23 8.20 0.89
N ALA A 243 9.49 6.89 0.99
CA ALA A 243 10.65 6.27 0.35
C ALA A 243 10.60 6.40 -1.19
N GLY A 244 9.42 6.27 -1.81
CA GLY A 244 9.29 6.37 -3.26
C GLY A 244 9.05 7.78 -3.82
N LEU A 245 8.59 8.75 -3.01
CA LEU A 245 8.59 10.18 -3.34
C LEU A 245 10.01 10.77 -3.24
N THR A 246 10.85 10.19 -2.40
CA THR A 246 12.27 10.50 -2.29
C THR A 246 13.10 9.61 -3.22
N GLY A 247 12.92 9.78 -4.54
CA GLY A 247 13.89 9.30 -5.53
C GLY A 247 15.33 9.81 -5.32
N GLY A 248 15.62 10.54 -4.23
CA GLY A 248 16.94 10.64 -3.62
C GLY A 248 16.97 9.72 -2.40
N GLY A 249 17.79 8.66 -2.48
CA GLY A 249 17.85 7.55 -1.54
C GLY A 249 17.75 7.90 -0.05
N ILE A 250 17.43 6.88 0.74
CA ILE A 250 17.22 6.93 2.20
C ILE A 250 18.24 7.87 2.84
N VAL A 251 17.77 9.03 3.33
CA VAL A 251 18.59 9.90 4.17
C VAL A 251 18.76 9.15 5.48
N GLY A 252 19.91 8.51 5.66
CA GLY A 252 20.22 7.78 6.89
C GLY A 252 20.08 8.72 8.08
N ASP A 253 19.17 8.40 8.99
CA ASP A 253 19.23 8.96 10.33
C ASP A 253 20.44 8.37 11.07
N ASN A 254 20.91 9.05 12.10
CA ASN A 254 22.11 8.63 12.82
C ASN A 254 21.95 7.22 13.43
N GLU A 255 20.75 6.84 13.87
CA GLU A 255 20.51 5.53 14.48
C GLU A 255 20.65 4.40 13.45
N THR A 256 20.10 4.60 12.26
CA THR A 256 20.22 3.68 11.12
C THR A 256 21.68 3.53 10.68
N ILE A 257 22.41 4.65 10.57
CA ILE A 257 23.84 4.65 10.22
C ILE A 257 24.66 3.90 11.27
N GLU A 258 24.44 4.19 12.55
CA GLU A 258 25.16 3.51 13.64
C GLU A 258 24.81 2.02 13.72
N THR A 259 23.56 1.65 13.47
CA THR A 259 23.14 0.23 13.42
C THR A 259 23.84 -0.52 12.29
N ALA A 260 23.93 0.07 11.10
CA ALA A 260 24.59 -0.54 9.95
C ALA A 260 26.08 -0.73 10.22
N ILE A 261 26.74 0.31 10.75
CA ILE A 261 28.16 0.26 11.11
C ILE A 261 28.38 -0.76 12.24
N ALA A 262 27.54 -0.78 13.28
CA ALA A 262 27.64 -1.73 14.38
C ALA A 262 27.48 -3.19 13.92
N ALA A 263 26.60 -3.46 12.94
CA ALA A 263 26.45 -4.77 12.34
C ALA A 263 27.74 -5.22 11.64
N GLY A 264 28.35 -4.35 10.83
CA GLY A 264 29.63 -4.63 10.17
C GLY A 264 30.79 -4.81 11.15
N MET A 265 30.86 -3.98 12.19
CA MET A 265 31.93 -4.00 13.20
C MET A 265 32.02 -5.34 13.95
N LYS A 266 30.94 -6.12 14.05
CA LYS A 266 30.95 -7.47 14.64
C LYS A 266 31.90 -8.43 13.91
N TRP A 267 32.10 -8.20 12.61
CA TRP A 267 32.84 -9.07 11.71
C TRP A 267 34.27 -8.58 11.42
N VAL A 268 34.59 -7.33 11.78
CA VAL A 268 35.94 -6.78 11.60
C VAL A 268 36.95 -7.63 12.36
N GLY A 269 37.97 -8.12 11.66
CA GLY A 269 39.00 -9.00 12.21
C GLY A 269 38.56 -10.46 12.45
N LYS A 270 37.31 -10.82 12.12
CA LYS A 270 36.76 -12.17 12.32
C LYS A 270 36.28 -12.84 11.04
N SER A 271 35.77 -12.06 10.09
CA SER A 271 35.27 -12.56 8.80
C SER A 271 36.41 -12.61 7.77
N PRO A 272 36.72 -13.79 7.19
CA PRO A 272 37.60 -13.86 6.03
C PRO A 272 36.87 -13.36 4.78
N TYR A 273 37.57 -12.64 3.91
CA TYR A 273 37.04 -12.26 2.60
C TYR A 273 36.82 -13.51 1.75
N VAL A 274 35.62 -13.64 1.17
CA VAL A 274 35.25 -14.73 0.26
C VAL A 274 34.64 -14.11 -0.98
N TRP A 275 35.30 -14.29 -2.13
CA TRP A 275 34.78 -13.79 -3.41
C TRP A 275 33.42 -14.44 -3.73
N GLY A 276 32.39 -13.61 -3.94
CA GLY A 276 31.02 -14.08 -4.11
C GLY A 276 30.36 -14.63 -2.84
N GLY A 277 31.01 -14.49 -1.67
CA GLY A 277 30.42 -14.82 -0.38
C GLY A 277 29.29 -13.85 -0.02
N GLY A 278 28.45 -14.25 0.94
CA GLY A 278 27.37 -13.41 1.48
C GLY A 278 26.12 -13.34 0.58
N ARG A 279 26.04 -14.19 -0.45
CA ARG A 279 24.87 -14.32 -1.34
C ARG A 279 23.80 -15.24 -0.77
N THR A 280 24.19 -16.15 0.11
CA THR A 280 23.28 -17.10 0.76
C THR A 280 23.16 -16.80 2.25
N GLN A 281 22.08 -17.23 2.89
CA GLN A 281 21.95 -17.11 4.35
C GLN A 281 23.06 -17.90 5.08
N ALA A 282 23.44 -19.06 4.55
CA ALA A 282 24.53 -19.86 5.10
C ALA A 282 25.87 -19.11 5.11
N ASP A 283 26.17 -18.32 4.08
CA ASP A 283 27.36 -17.48 4.07
C ASP A 283 27.31 -16.37 5.12
N VAL A 284 26.15 -15.73 5.27
CA VAL A 284 25.92 -14.68 6.28
C VAL A 284 26.10 -15.24 7.69
N ASP A 285 25.50 -16.40 7.98
CA ASP A 285 25.60 -17.07 9.28
C ASP A 285 27.04 -17.51 9.58
N ALA A 286 27.79 -17.91 8.54
CA ALA A 286 29.19 -18.26 8.64
C ALA A 286 30.14 -17.05 8.62
N GLY A 287 29.62 -15.82 8.52
CA GLY A 287 30.42 -14.61 8.44
C GLY A 287 31.35 -14.58 7.22
N ARG A 288 30.89 -15.04 6.05
CA ARG A 288 31.64 -15.08 4.80
C ARG A 288 31.09 -14.03 3.85
N PHE A 289 31.88 -13.02 3.52
CA PHE A 289 31.43 -11.92 2.69
C PHE A 289 32.48 -11.54 1.64
N ASP A 290 32.01 -11.09 0.48
CA ASP A 290 32.75 -10.16 -0.37
C ASP A 290 32.43 -8.69 0.00
N CYS A 291 33.06 -7.72 -0.67
CA CYS A 291 32.88 -6.30 -0.35
C CYS A 291 31.42 -5.82 -0.44
N SER A 292 30.72 -6.16 -1.53
CA SER A 292 29.36 -5.73 -1.79
C SER A 292 28.32 -6.43 -0.90
N SER A 293 28.46 -7.73 -0.68
CA SER A 293 27.61 -8.49 0.25
C SER A 293 27.81 -8.07 1.70
N PHE A 294 29.01 -7.66 2.10
CA PHE A 294 29.27 -7.11 3.42
C PHE A 294 28.53 -5.80 3.64
N VAL A 295 28.62 -4.87 2.67
CA VAL A 295 27.88 -3.61 2.69
C VAL A 295 26.38 -3.87 2.70
N HIS A 296 25.89 -4.78 1.85
CA HIS A 296 24.49 -5.22 1.85
C HIS A 296 24.04 -5.69 3.23
N TYR A 297 24.80 -6.60 3.87
CA TYR A 297 24.49 -7.12 5.20
C TYR A 297 24.43 -6.02 6.27
N CYS A 298 25.35 -5.06 6.23
CA CYS A 298 25.38 -3.95 7.19
C CYS A 298 24.09 -3.14 7.11
N TYR A 299 23.72 -2.66 5.92
CA TYR A 299 22.52 -1.87 5.73
C TYR A 299 21.24 -2.69 5.93
N ALA A 300 21.22 -3.95 5.50
CA ALA A 300 20.08 -4.84 5.71
C ALA A 300 19.80 -5.07 7.20
N SER A 301 20.87 -5.15 8.03
CA SER A 301 20.76 -5.23 9.48
C SER A 301 20.21 -3.96 10.13
N ALA A 302 20.29 -2.83 9.43
CA ALA A 302 19.70 -1.55 9.81
C ALA A 302 18.37 -1.27 9.09
N GLY A 303 17.79 -2.27 8.41
CA GLY A 303 16.51 -2.13 7.71
C GLY A 303 16.59 -1.52 6.30
N ILE A 304 17.78 -1.20 5.81
CA ILE A 304 18.01 -0.68 4.45
C ILE A 304 18.41 -1.82 3.51
N GLN A 305 17.60 -2.12 2.50
CA GLN A 305 17.92 -3.15 1.51
C GLN A 305 18.60 -2.52 0.28
N LEU A 306 19.85 -2.90 0.02
CA LEU A 306 20.63 -2.47 -1.15
C LEU A 306 20.46 -3.47 -2.31
N GLY A 307 19.21 -3.69 -2.72
CA GLY A 307 18.83 -4.72 -3.70
C GLY A 307 18.77 -6.14 -3.11
N ASP A 308 18.63 -7.14 -3.98
CA ASP A 308 18.62 -8.56 -3.57
C ASP A 308 20.03 -9.03 -3.18
N ARG A 309 20.14 -9.66 -2.01
CA ARG A 309 21.38 -10.26 -1.50
C ARG A 309 22.03 -11.20 -2.52
N ALA A 310 21.23 -12.03 -3.20
CA ALA A 310 21.72 -13.05 -4.13
C ALA A 310 22.43 -12.45 -5.36
N SER A 311 22.16 -11.17 -5.66
CA SER A 311 22.72 -10.43 -6.78
C SER A 311 23.45 -9.14 -6.39
N ALA A 312 23.71 -8.94 -5.09
CA ALA A 312 24.24 -7.68 -4.54
C ALA A 312 25.71 -7.43 -4.94
N VAL A 313 25.96 -6.94 -6.15
CA VAL A 313 27.30 -6.62 -6.67
C VAL A 313 27.60 -5.12 -6.62
N THR A 314 28.88 -4.73 -6.60
CA THR A 314 29.29 -3.31 -6.56
C THR A 314 28.64 -2.47 -7.68
N PHE A 315 28.52 -3.03 -8.88
CA PHE A 315 27.94 -2.36 -10.05
C PHE A 315 26.43 -2.10 -9.95
N SER A 316 25.69 -2.88 -9.17
CA SER A 316 24.28 -2.60 -8.95
C SER A 316 24.14 -1.48 -7.91
N MET A 317 24.93 -1.54 -6.84
CA MET A 317 24.87 -0.57 -5.73
C MET A 317 25.31 0.85 -6.09
N VAL A 318 26.21 1.02 -7.07
CA VAL A 318 26.64 2.36 -7.50
C VAL A 318 25.49 3.20 -8.06
N ASN A 319 24.42 2.55 -8.53
CA ASN A 319 23.23 3.21 -9.09
C ASN A 319 22.05 3.26 -8.10
N MET A 320 22.22 2.78 -6.86
CA MET A 320 21.16 2.67 -5.84
C MET A 320 21.12 3.86 -4.87
N GLY A 321 21.55 5.04 -5.32
CA GLY A 321 21.58 6.24 -4.48
C GLY A 321 21.92 7.51 -5.26
N LYS A 322 22.10 8.61 -4.52
CA LYS A 322 22.52 9.89 -5.08
C LYS A 322 24.03 10.04 -4.98
N GLY A 323 24.70 10.21 -6.12
CA GLY A 323 26.11 10.58 -6.15
C GLY A 323 26.36 11.93 -5.46
N VAL A 324 27.36 11.97 -4.59
CA VAL A 324 27.85 13.19 -3.93
C VAL A 324 29.32 13.41 -4.27
N LYS A 325 29.81 14.65 -4.15
CA LYS A 325 31.24 14.90 -4.30
C LYS A 325 32.00 14.26 -3.14
N SER A 326 33.25 13.83 -3.36
CA SER A 326 34.09 13.28 -2.30
C SER A 326 34.25 14.23 -1.10
N SER A 327 34.25 15.55 -1.33
CA SER A 327 34.29 16.58 -0.27
C SER A 327 32.99 16.72 0.53
N GLU A 328 31.90 16.12 0.06
CA GLU A 328 30.57 16.18 0.66
C GLU A 328 30.16 14.84 1.28
N MET A 329 31.03 13.82 1.20
CA MET A 329 30.79 12.50 1.79
C MET A 329 30.61 12.63 3.30
N LYS A 330 29.62 11.92 3.81
CA LYS A 330 29.28 11.84 5.23
C LYS A 330 29.41 10.41 5.70
N ARG A 331 29.53 10.26 7.02
CA ARG A 331 29.43 8.96 7.68
C ARG A 331 28.14 8.26 7.26
N GLY A 332 28.23 6.99 6.87
CA GLY A 332 27.11 6.22 6.35
C GLY A 332 26.85 6.41 4.85
N ASP A 333 27.66 7.17 4.12
CA ASP A 333 27.67 7.10 2.66
C ASP A 333 28.37 5.83 2.17
N LEU A 334 27.98 5.36 0.99
CA LEU A 334 28.69 4.31 0.27
C LEU A 334 29.85 4.94 -0.52
N ILE A 335 31.04 4.37 -0.36
CA ILE A 335 32.25 4.81 -1.07
C ILE A 335 32.70 3.71 -2.03
N PHE A 336 33.04 4.10 -3.25
CA PHE A 336 33.44 3.21 -4.33
C PHE A 336 34.89 3.48 -4.74
N PHE A 337 35.64 2.42 -5.04
CA PHE A 337 37.04 2.50 -5.43
C PHE A 337 37.27 1.87 -6.79
N ASP A 338 38.08 2.55 -7.61
CA ASP A 338 38.66 1.99 -8.81
C ASP A 338 39.78 1.04 -8.39
N THR A 339 39.65 -0.24 -8.76
CA THR A 339 40.62 -1.29 -8.41
C THR A 339 41.02 -2.06 -9.67
N TYR A 340 40.56 -3.31 -9.83
CA TYR A 340 40.73 -4.08 -11.06
C TYR A 340 39.84 -3.58 -12.21
N THR A 341 38.88 -2.70 -11.90
CA THR A 341 37.99 -2.00 -12.82
C THR A 341 37.44 -0.74 -12.14
N LYS A 342 36.76 0.11 -12.91
CA LYS A 342 36.07 1.29 -12.38
C LYS A 342 34.96 0.86 -11.42
N ASN A 343 34.90 1.45 -10.23
CA ASN A 343 33.99 1.04 -9.14
C ASN A 343 34.07 -0.48 -8.87
N GLY A 344 35.27 -1.04 -8.82
CA GLY A 344 35.48 -2.47 -8.57
C GLY A 344 35.35 -2.88 -7.10
N HIS A 345 35.34 -1.92 -6.17
CA HIS A 345 35.22 -2.18 -4.73
C HIS A 345 34.30 -1.15 -4.06
N ILE A 346 33.68 -1.55 -2.95
CA ILE A 346 32.73 -0.72 -2.18
C ILE A 346 33.01 -0.83 -0.69
N GLY A 347 32.79 0.26 0.04
CA GLY A 347 32.83 0.31 1.49
C GLY A 347 31.82 1.32 2.07
N ILE A 348 31.83 1.44 3.39
CA ILE A 348 31.00 2.38 4.15
C ILE A 348 31.91 3.48 4.70
N VAL A 349 31.58 4.74 4.45
CA VAL A 349 32.28 5.89 5.04
C VAL A 349 32.06 5.88 6.55
N ARG A 350 33.16 5.81 7.32
CA ARG A 350 33.15 5.73 8.79
C ARG A 350 33.59 7.04 9.47
N PRO A 351 34.70 7.69 9.13
CA PRO A 351 35.15 8.90 9.84
C PRO A 351 34.37 10.15 9.45
#